data_AF-A0A4Z2EAB5-F1
#
_entry.id   AF-A0A4Z2EAB5-F1
#
_cell.length_a   1.000
_cell.length_b   1.000
_cell.length_c   1.000
_cell.angle_alpha   90.00
_cell.angle_beta   90.00
_cell.angle_gamma   90.00
#
_symmetry.space_group_name_H-M   'P 1'
#
loop_
_entity.id
_entity.type
_entity.pdbx_description
1 polymer ?
#
loop_
_entity_poly.entity_id
_entity_poly.type
_entity_poly.pdbx_seq_one_letter_code
_entity_poly.pdbx_strand_id
1 'polypeptide(L)'
;MVFLLCPPPPGFFTAKGSLVSSIMHPQPIDFRFYRDSGKFLLLLGLVAFLGTIYSVVILCLYNVTWLSLVIRSLDIVTIAVPPALPAAITTGTIYAQRRLKRQGIFCISPPRINICGKVSVFCFDKTGTLTEDGLDVWGVMEGGSAGFSELVPDPGRLRPGPMLSGLACCHTVTLLHGQPLGDPLELKMVESTGWTLQEPEGDGKVLDAEFGGHRVLAVLKPPARGTVSGPSLISTNQWDSFVVYVQPR
;
A
#
# COMPACT_ATOMS: atom_id res chain seq x y z
N MET A 1 -5.79 1.49 -44.21
CA MET A 1 -5.67 2.37 -43.03
C MET A 1 -4.41 1.94 -42.29
N VAL A 2 -3.27 2.50 -42.67
CA VAL A 2 -1.96 2.16 -42.09
C VAL A 2 -1.86 2.93 -40.78
N PHE A 3 -1.92 2.22 -39.65
CA PHE A 3 -1.54 2.77 -38.35
C PHE A 3 -0.04 3.07 -38.40
N LEU A 4 0.31 4.31 -38.71
CA LEU A 4 1.62 4.89 -38.45
C LEU A 4 1.80 4.90 -36.92
N LEU A 5 2.36 3.81 -36.38
CA LEU A 5 2.85 3.75 -35.00
C LEU A 5 4.08 4.66 -34.92
N CYS A 6 3.85 5.94 -34.63
CA CYS A 6 4.92 6.83 -34.19
C CYS A 6 5.50 6.26 -32.89
N PRO A 7 6.82 6.03 -32.77
CA PRO A 7 7.40 5.53 -31.54
C PRO A 7 7.12 6.52 -30.39
N PRO A 8 6.74 6.04 -29.20
CA PRO A 8 6.54 6.93 -28.06
C PRO A 8 7.83 7.70 -27.76
N PRO A 9 7.74 8.97 -27.31
CA PRO A 9 8.92 9.78 -27.04
C PRO A 9 9.79 9.10 -25.98
N PRO A 10 11.13 9.04 -26.15
CA PRO A 10 12.00 8.33 -25.23
C PRO A 10 12.08 9.01 -23.86
N GLY A 11 12.03 8.20 -22.80
CA GLY A 11 12.40 8.60 -21.44
C GLY A 11 11.43 9.57 -20.75
N PHE A 12 11.98 10.69 -20.25
CA PHE A 12 11.31 11.67 -19.39
C PHE A 12 10.18 12.46 -20.06
N PHE A 13 10.07 12.40 -21.39
CA PHE A 13 9.01 13.06 -22.16
C PHE A 13 7.70 12.25 -22.22
N THR A 14 7.68 11.03 -21.69
CA THR A 14 6.43 10.29 -21.47
C THR A 14 5.74 10.76 -20.19
N ALA A 15 4.42 10.64 -20.10
CA ALA A 15 3.67 10.98 -18.88
C ALA A 15 4.17 10.23 -17.63
N LYS A 16 4.61 8.97 -17.80
CA LYS A 16 5.26 8.20 -16.72
C LYS A 16 6.63 8.78 -16.38
N GLY A 17 7.43 9.14 -17.38
CA GLY A 17 8.75 9.74 -17.21
C GLY A 17 8.70 11.08 -16.49
N SER A 18 7.74 11.95 -16.82
CA SER A 18 7.58 13.24 -16.15
C SER A 18 7.21 13.06 -14.67
N LEU A 19 6.32 12.11 -14.35
CA LEU A 19 5.95 11.80 -12.97
C LEU A 19 7.16 11.29 -12.16
N VAL A 20 7.95 10.37 -12.72
CA VAL A 20 9.15 9.85 -12.07
C VAL A 20 10.18 10.96 -11.84
N SER A 21 10.35 11.87 -12.82
CA SER A 21 11.23 13.04 -12.66
C SER A 21 10.81 13.94 -11.49
N SER A 22 9.51 14.20 -11.36
CA SER A 22 8.96 15.01 -10.26
C SER A 22 9.08 14.32 -8.90
N ILE A 23 9.07 12.99 -8.84
CA ILE A 23 9.30 12.22 -7.61
C ILE A 23 10.79 12.24 -7.22
N MET A 24 11.70 12.15 -8.20
CA MET A 24 13.15 12.14 -7.95
C MET A 24 13.70 13.52 -7.57
N HIS A 25 13.09 14.60 -8.07
CA HIS A 25 13.47 15.97 -7.74
C HIS A 25 12.35 16.66 -6.95
N PRO A 26 12.07 16.21 -5.70
CA PRO A 26 11.08 16.86 -4.89
C PRO A 26 11.54 18.29 -4.59
N GLN A 27 10.64 19.25 -4.71
CA GLN A 27 10.92 20.63 -4.29
C GLN A 27 11.37 20.63 -2.82
N PRO A 28 12.43 21.38 -2.48
CA PRO A 28 12.86 21.50 -1.10
C PRO A 28 11.69 22.06 -0.29
N ILE A 29 11.32 21.36 0.77
CA ILE A 29 10.21 21.81 1.59
C ILE A 29 10.75 22.90 2.52
N ASP A 30 10.56 24.15 2.12
CA ASP A 30 10.97 25.32 2.90
C ASP A 30 10.07 25.48 4.11
N PHE A 31 10.53 24.96 5.25
CA PHE A 31 9.72 24.93 6.46
C PHE A 31 9.85 26.20 7.30
N ARG A 32 8.69 26.69 7.75
CA ARG A 32 8.57 27.75 8.77
C ARG A 32 9.43 27.50 10.00
N PHE A 33 9.64 26.25 10.42
CA PHE A 33 10.47 25.95 11.61
C PHE A 33 11.91 26.44 11.47
N TYR A 34 12.55 26.25 10.31
CA TYR A 34 13.92 26.71 10.10
C TYR A 34 13.97 28.23 9.95
N ARG A 35 12.95 28.81 9.30
CA ARG A 35 12.76 30.27 9.21
C ARG A 35 12.54 30.92 10.59
N ASP A 36 11.74 30.30 11.44
CA ASP A 36 11.41 30.79 12.77
C ASP A 36 12.60 30.57 13.73
N SER A 37 13.30 29.45 13.61
CA SER A 37 14.59 29.21 14.30
C SER A 37 15.64 30.22 13.89
N GLY A 38 15.70 30.58 12.60
CA GLY A 38 16.58 31.61 12.08
C GLY A 38 16.27 33.01 12.64
N LYS A 39 14.98 33.38 12.73
CA LYS A 39 14.56 34.63 13.39
C LYS A 39 14.92 34.65 14.87
N PHE A 40 14.74 33.53 15.57
CA PHE A 40 15.13 33.40 16.98
C PHE A 40 16.64 33.55 17.17
N LEU A 41 17.44 32.89 16.34
CA LEU A 41 18.90 32.98 16.37
C LEU A 41 19.38 34.40 16.04
N LEU A 42 18.74 35.08 15.09
CA LEU A 42 19.04 36.48 14.76
C LEU A 42 18.74 37.41 15.95
N LEU A 43 17.59 37.24 16.61
CA LEU A 43 17.24 38.02 17.80
C LEU A 43 18.24 37.80 18.94
N LEU A 44 18.65 36.55 19.16
CA LEU A 44 19.64 36.20 20.18
C LEU A 44 21.03 36.76 19.86
N GLY A 45 21.41 36.76 18.59
CA GLY A 45 22.62 37.43 18.09
C GLY A 45 22.59 38.94 18.29
N LEU A 46 21.45 39.60 18.08
CA LEU A 46 21.29 41.03 18.30
C LEU A 46 21.46 41.40 19.78
N VAL A 47 20.85 40.63 20.68
CA VAL A 47 21.03 40.81 22.13
C VAL A 47 22.50 40.60 22.54
N ALA A 48 23.15 39.56 22.01
CA ALA A 48 24.57 39.31 22.26
C ALA A 48 25.45 40.46 21.75
N PHE A 49 25.13 41.03 20.58
CA PHE A 49 25.85 42.16 20.00
C PHE A 49 25.71 43.46 20.84
N LEU A 50 24.51 43.76 21.33
CA LEU A 50 24.32 44.88 22.26
C LEU A 50 25.09 44.66 23.57
N GLY A 51 25.08 43.43 24.09
CA GLY A 51 25.82 43.05 25.30
C GLY A 51 27.35 43.17 25.13
N THR A 52 27.89 42.79 23.96
CA THR A 52 29.32 42.98 23.67
C THR A 52 29.68 44.44 23.50
N ILE A 53 28.88 45.25 22.79
CA ILE A 53 29.11 46.71 22.69
C ILE A 53 29.14 47.34 24.08
N TYR A 54 28.14 47.05 24.92
CA TYR A 54 28.06 47.58 26.28
C TYR A 54 29.30 47.19 27.11
N SER A 55 29.71 45.92 27.01
CA SER A 55 30.89 45.41 27.70
C SER A 55 32.18 46.09 27.23
N VAL A 56 32.32 46.36 25.93
CA VAL A 56 33.48 47.06 25.36
C VAL A 56 33.53 48.51 25.83
N VAL A 57 32.40 49.23 25.81
CA VAL A 57 32.33 50.63 26.28
C VAL A 57 32.76 50.75 27.74
N ILE A 58 32.26 49.86 28.62
CA ILE A 58 32.66 49.84 30.03
C ILE A 58 34.15 49.51 30.18
N LEU A 59 34.66 48.52 29.46
CA LEU A 59 36.07 48.14 29.56
C LEU A 59 37.02 49.25 29.09
N CYS A 60 36.63 50.02 28.07
CA CYS A 60 37.38 51.20 27.64
C CYS A 60 37.41 52.28 28.73
N LEU A 61 36.33 52.46 29.49
CA LEU A 61 36.29 53.41 30.60
C LEU A 61 37.17 52.98 31.79
N TYR A 62 37.32 51.67 32.01
CA TYR A 62 38.13 51.11 33.11
C TYR A 62 39.55 50.67 32.70
N ASN A 63 39.96 50.92 31.45
CA ASN A 63 41.32 50.70 30.94
C ASN A 63 41.88 49.27 31.14
N VAL A 64 41.02 48.26 30.93
CA VAL A 64 41.34 46.85 31.17
C VAL A 64 42.08 46.21 29.98
N THR A 65 42.94 45.22 30.24
CA THR A 65 43.73 44.47 29.24
C THR A 65 42.88 43.83 28.14
N TRP A 66 43.31 43.94 26.88
CA TRP A 66 42.65 43.40 25.68
C TRP A 66 42.26 41.91 25.75
N LEU A 67 43.05 41.09 26.43
CA LEU A 67 42.79 39.65 26.55
C LEU A 67 41.51 39.35 27.35
N SER A 68 41.18 40.19 28.32
CA SER A 68 39.93 40.07 29.09
C SER A 68 38.68 40.41 28.27
N LEU A 69 38.82 41.33 27.30
CA LEU A 69 37.76 41.71 26.37
C LEU A 69 37.42 40.53 25.46
N VAL A 70 38.43 39.87 24.91
CA VAL A 70 38.24 38.70 24.04
C VAL A 70 37.55 37.57 24.79
N ILE A 71 38.02 37.21 26.00
CA ILE A 71 37.42 36.13 26.80
C ILE A 71 35.95 36.45 27.16
N ARG A 72 35.65 37.69 27.61
CA ARG A 72 34.27 38.09 27.93
C ARG A 72 33.36 38.12 26.71
N SER A 73 33.87 38.54 25.56
CA SER A 73 33.09 38.53 24.32
C SER A 73 32.75 37.11 23.85
N LEU A 74 33.69 36.18 23.97
CA LEU A 74 33.46 34.77 23.66
C LEU A 74 32.42 34.14 24.60
N ASP A 75 32.49 34.48 25.90
CA ASP A 75 31.56 33.99 26.92
C ASP A 75 30.09 34.37 26.60
N ILE A 76 29.84 35.66 26.29
CA ILE A 76 28.52 36.15 25.87
C ILE A 76 27.99 35.38 24.66
N VAL A 77 28.84 35.11 23.66
CA VAL A 77 28.46 34.35 22.46
C VAL A 77 28.14 32.89 22.80
N THR A 78 28.93 32.25 23.65
CA THR A 78 28.69 30.85 24.05
C THR A 78 27.47 30.67 24.96
N ILE A 79 27.14 31.67 25.78
CA ILE A 79 25.90 31.71 26.57
C ILE A 79 24.69 31.93 25.67
N ALA A 80 24.81 32.82 24.68
CA ALA A 80 23.76 33.09 23.72
C ALA A 80 23.44 31.86 22.87
N VAL A 81 24.44 31.20 22.29
CA VAL A 81 24.23 30.01 21.45
C VAL A 81 25.01 28.84 22.03
N PRO A 82 24.43 28.11 23.00
CA PRO A 82 25.12 26.97 23.59
C PRO A 82 25.30 25.87 22.53
N PRO A 83 26.51 25.32 22.37
CA PRO A 83 26.77 24.24 21.41
C PRO A 83 25.97 22.97 21.72
N ALA A 84 25.45 22.84 22.94
CA ALA A 84 24.58 21.76 23.37
C ALA A 84 23.19 21.79 22.68
N LEU A 85 22.71 22.95 22.21
CA LEU A 85 21.35 23.08 21.69
C LEU A 85 21.15 22.35 20.35
N PRO A 86 22.01 22.51 19.31
CA PRO A 86 21.92 21.70 18.10
C PRO A 86 22.13 20.20 18.35
N ALA A 87 23.01 19.86 19.29
CA ALA A 87 23.27 18.47 19.68
C ALA A 87 22.03 17.82 20.33
N ALA A 88 21.32 18.56 21.20
CA ALA A 88 20.08 18.10 21.81
C ALA A 88 18.97 17.86 20.79
N ILE A 89 18.77 18.77 19.82
CA ILE A 89 17.77 18.63 18.74
C ILE A 89 18.08 17.37 17.90
N THR A 90 19.34 17.17 17.55
CA THR A 90 19.77 16.01 16.75
C THR A 90 19.57 14.69 17.52
N THR A 91 19.94 14.67 18.80
CA THR A 91 19.76 13.48 19.65
C THR A 91 18.29 13.12 19.83
N GLY A 92 17.42 14.13 20.00
CA GLY A 92 15.98 13.95 20.08
C GLY A 92 15.38 13.33 18.80
N THR A 93 15.78 13.80 17.62
CA THR A 93 15.29 13.25 16.34
C THR A 93 15.78 11.82 16.10
N ILE A 94 17.03 11.50 16.43
CA ILE A 94 17.58 10.13 16.34
C ILE A 94 16.84 9.19 17.29
N TYR A 95 16.56 9.63 18.52
CA TYR A 95 15.80 8.83 19.48
C TYR A 95 14.38 8.53 18.97
N ALA A 96 13.68 9.53 18.43
CA ALA A 96 12.36 9.37 17.84
C ALA A 96 12.38 8.44 16.62
N GLN A 97 13.36 8.57 15.74
CA GLN A 97 13.53 7.67 14.58
C GLN A 97 13.74 6.21 15.03
N ARG A 98 14.59 5.98 16.04
CA ARG A 98 14.81 4.64 16.59
C ARG A 98 13.54 4.05 17.20
N ARG A 99 12.74 4.87 17.88
CA ARG A 99 11.45 4.45 18.45
C ARG A 99 10.46 4.04 17.36
N LEU A 100 10.36 4.81 16.27
CA LEU A 100 9.51 4.50 15.12
C LEU A 100 9.97 3.24 14.38
N LYS A 101 11.29 3.05 14.24
CA LYS A 101 11.85 1.84 13.62
C LYS A 101 11.45 0.56 14.35
N ARG A 102 11.34 0.58 15.69
CA ARG A 102 10.86 -0.58 16.47
C ARG A 102 9.40 -0.93 16.20
N GLN A 103 8.61 0.01 15.67
CA GLN A 103 7.23 -0.19 15.26
C GLN A 103 7.10 -0.51 13.76
N GLY A 104 8.22 -0.79 13.07
CA GLY A 104 8.22 -1.07 11.63
C GLY A 104 8.12 0.17 10.73
N ILE A 105 8.18 1.38 11.29
CA ILE A 105 8.10 2.63 10.53
C ILE A 105 9.51 3.14 10.23
N PHE A 106 9.89 3.13 8.94
CA PHE A 106 11.22 3.54 8.48
C PHE A 106 11.21 4.97 7.95
N CYS A 107 11.78 5.91 8.71
CA CYS A 107 11.93 7.29 8.25
C CYS A 107 13.25 7.48 7.50
N ILE A 108 13.18 7.90 6.23
CA ILE A 108 14.35 8.22 5.39
C ILE A 108 14.95 9.59 5.78
N SER A 109 14.12 10.55 6.17
CA SER A 109 14.53 11.91 6.49
C SER A 109 14.13 12.26 7.95
N PRO A 110 15.08 12.24 8.91
CA PRO A 110 14.81 12.53 10.32
C PRO A 110 14.16 13.89 10.60
N PRO A 111 14.49 15.00 9.90
CA PRO A 111 13.83 16.28 10.11
C PRO A 111 12.31 16.24 9.92
N ARG A 112 11.79 15.35 9.06
CA ARG A 112 10.34 15.20 8.80
C ARG A 112 9.56 14.74 10.02
N ILE A 113 10.20 14.03 10.96
CA ILE A 113 9.56 13.54 12.20
C ILE A 113 9.02 14.72 13.02
N ASN A 114 9.75 15.83 13.11
CA ASN A 114 9.33 17.01 13.86
C ASN A 114 8.16 17.75 13.17
N ILE A 115 8.05 17.63 11.84
CA ILE A 115 7.00 18.26 11.06
C ILE A 115 5.67 17.51 11.20
N CYS A 116 5.72 16.18 11.33
CA CYS A 116 4.51 15.36 11.50
C CYS A 116 3.64 15.81 12.68
N GLY A 117 4.24 16.37 13.74
CA GLY A 117 3.50 16.93 14.88
C GLY A 117 2.76 18.25 14.61
N LYS A 118 2.98 18.89 13.44
CA LYS A 118 2.33 20.14 13.03
C LYS A 118 1.38 19.98 11.85
N VAL A 119 1.13 18.75 11.40
CA VAL A 119 0.23 18.46 10.28
C VAL A 119 -1.21 18.69 10.74
N SER A 120 -1.99 19.45 9.95
CA SER A 120 -3.40 19.74 10.23
C SER A 120 -4.38 19.03 9.28
N VAL A 121 -3.89 18.50 8.16
CA VAL A 121 -4.70 17.82 7.14
C VAL A 121 -4.04 16.50 6.79
N PHE A 122 -4.83 15.42 6.80
CA PHE A 122 -4.42 14.11 6.33
C PHE A 122 -5.12 13.83 5.01
N CYS A 123 -4.34 13.58 3.96
CA CYS A 123 -4.86 13.12 2.67
C CYS A 123 -4.62 11.62 2.61
N PHE A 124 -5.68 10.83 2.46
CA PHE A 124 -5.58 9.40 2.27
C PHE A 124 -5.83 9.08 0.80
N ASP A 125 -4.95 8.27 0.21
CA ASP A 125 -5.26 7.62 -1.06
C ASP A 125 -6.25 6.48 -0.80
N LYS A 126 -7.09 6.14 -1.78
CA LYS A 126 -8.11 5.10 -1.60
C LYS A 126 -7.49 3.71 -1.84
N THR A 127 -7.07 3.47 -3.08
CA THR A 127 -6.61 2.16 -3.54
C THR A 127 -5.22 1.87 -2.98
N GLY A 128 -5.04 0.70 -2.37
CA GLY A 128 -3.77 0.30 -1.76
C GLY A 128 -3.42 1.02 -0.44
N THR A 129 -4.31 1.87 0.09
CA THR A 129 -4.13 2.56 1.39
C THR A 129 -5.34 2.39 2.31
N LEU A 130 -6.52 2.84 1.89
CA LEU A 130 -7.76 2.61 2.66
C LEU A 130 -8.41 1.28 2.32
N THR A 131 -8.25 0.84 1.07
CA THR A 131 -8.70 -0.47 0.61
C THR A 131 -7.48 -1.32 0.29
N GLU A 132 -7.61 -2.62 0.53
CA GLU A 132 -6.67 -3.59 0.00
C GLU A 132 -6.67 -3.56 -1.53
N ASP A 133 -5.55 -3.94 -2.13
CA ASP A 133 -5.47 -4.10 -3.57
C ASP A 133 -6.19 -5.39 -3.98
N GLY A 134 -7.23 -5.24 -4.80
CA GLY A 134 -7.99 -6.37 -5.32
C GLY A 134 -9.49 -6.13 -5.30
N LEU A 135 -10.22 -7.13 -5.76
CA LEU A 135 -11.66 -7.21 -5.68
C LEU A 135 -12.01 -8.39 -4.78
N ASP A 136 -13.13 -8.32 -4.09
CA ASP A 136 -13.67 -9.43 -3.32
C ASP A 136 -15.19 -9.51 -3.49
N VAL A 137 -15.73 -10.72 -3.38
CA VAL A 137 -17.17 -10.95 -3.57
C VAL A 137 -17.87 -10.69 -2.25
N TRP A 138 -18.69 -9.65 -2.20
CA TRP A 138 -19.46 -9.29 -1.00
C TRP A 138 -20.63 -10.24 -0.72
N GLY A 139 -21.21 -10.82 -1.77
CA GLY A 139 -22.32 -11.75 -1.68
C GLY A 139 -23.15 -11.85 -2.96
N VAL A 140 -24.17 -12.70 -2.91
CA VAL A 140 -25.03 -13.04 -4.04
C VAL A 140 -26.49 -12.77 -3.68
N MET A 141 -27.24 -12.16 -4.60
CA MET A 141 -28.69 -12.00 -4.54
C MET A 141 -29.30 -12.68 -5.77
N GLU A 142 -30.23 -13.60 -5.55
CA GLU A 142 -30.97 -14.26 -6.63
C GLU A 142 -32.13 -13.37 -7.08
N GLY A 143 -32.26 -13.15 -8.39
CA GLY A 143 -33.38 -12.43 -8.97
C GLY A 143 -34.58 -13.37 -9.18
N GLY A 144 -35.74 -13.02 -8.62
CA GLY A 144 -36.99 -13.73 -8.79
C GLY A 144 -38.12 -12.86 -9.35
N SER A 145 -39.28 -13.45 -9.58
CA SER A 145 -40.48 -12.77 -10.07
C SER A 145 -41.00 -11.67 -9.13
N ALA A 146 -40.64 -11.71 -7.85
CA ALA A 146 -41.00 -10.72 -6.83
C ALA A 146 -39.87 -9.72 -6.51
N GLY A 147 -38.75 -9.74 -7.25
CA GLY A 147 -37.56 -8.90 -7.00
C GLY A 147 -36.33 -9.69 -6.57
N PHE A 148 -35.37 -9.02 -5.94
CA PHE A 148 -34.14 -9.64 -5.44
C PHE A 148 -34.36 -10.35 -4.10
N SER A 149 -33.72 -11.50 -3.92
CA SER A 149 -33.66 -12.20 -2.64
C SER A 149 -32.84 -11.42 -1.61
N GLU A 150 -32.86 -11.89 -0.36
CA GLU A 150 -31.89 -11.47 0.65
C GLU A 150 -30.46 -11.77 0.18
N LEU A 151 -29.53 -10.87 0.51
CA LEU A 151 -28.11 -11.02 0.20
C LEU A 151 -27.53 -12.19 0.99
N VAL A 152 -26.95 -13.16 0.27
CA VAL A 152 -26.16 -14.24 0.86
C VAL A 152 -24.69 -13.83 0.79
N PRO A 153 -24.03 -13.50 1.92
CA PRO A 153 -22.65 -12.97 1.89
C PRO A 153 -21.61 -13.99 1.44
N ASP A 154 -21.87 -15.28 1.63
CA ASP A 154 -20.96 -16.38 1.32
C ASP A 154 -21.57 -17.24 0.18
N PRO A 155 -21.09 -17.11 -1.07
CA PRO A 155 -21.62 -17.84 -2.20
C PRO A 155 -21.51 -19.36 -2.05
N GLY A 156 -20.55 -19.87 -1.28
CA GLY A 156 -20.43 -21.30 -0.98
C GLY A 156 -21.59 -21.87 -0.14
N ARG A 157 -22.36 -21.02 0.54
CA ARG A 157 -23.56 -21.40 1.32
C ARG A 157 -24.84 -21.39 0.51
N LEU A 158 -24.79 -20.98 -0.76
CA LEU A 158 -25.94 -21.05 -1.65
C LEU A 158 -26.44 -22.50 -1.75
N ARG A 159 -27.76 -22.66 -1.86
CA ARG A 159 -28.34 -23.96 -2.12
C ARG A 159 -27.86 -24.45 -3.49
N PRO A 160 -27.57 -25.74 -3.67
CA PRO A 160 -27.26 -26.28 -5.00
C PRO A 160 -28.38 -25.90 -5.98
N GLY A 161 -28.02 -25.17 -7.02
CA GLY A 161 -28.96 -24.55 -7.93
C GLY A 161 -28.25 -23.83 -9.07
N PRO A 162 -29.01 -23.31 -10.05
CA PRO A 162 -28.45 -22.72 -11.26
C PRO A 162 -27.54 -21.51 -10.99
N MET A 163 -27.79 -20.75 -9.91
CA MET A 163 -26.96 -19.61 -9.52
C MET A 163 -25.55 -20.05 -9.11
N LEU A 164 -25.44 -21.04 -8.22
CA LEU A 164 -24.16 -21.57 -7.77
C LEU A 164 -23.40 -22.23 -8.93
N SER A 165 -24.11 -22.99 -9.78
CA SER A 165 -23.51 -23.60 -10.97
C SER A 165 -23.05 -22.56 -12.00
N GLY A 166 -23.80 -21.47 -12.17
CA GLY A 166 -23.42 -20.35 -13.04
C GLY A 166 -22.16 -19.64 -12.54
N LEU A 167 -22.11 -19.30 -11.25
CA LEU A 167 -20.93 -18.70 -10.62
C LEU A 167 -19.68 -19.59 -10.74
N ALA A 168 -19.89 -20.91 -10.65
CA ALA A 168 -18.83 -21.89 -10.72
C ALA A 168 -18.37 -22.17 -12.17
N CYS A 169 -19.26 -22.19 -13.16
CA CYS A 169 -18.92 -22.69 -14.51
C CYS A 169 -18.85 -21.61 -15.60
N CYS A 170 -19.43 -20.42 -15.40
CA CYS A 170 -19.50 -19.37 -16.41
C CYS A 170 -18.34 -18.38 -16.29
N HIS A 171 -17.11 -18.88 -16.45
CA HIS A 171 -15.89 -18.07 -16.40
C HIS A 171 -14.87 -18.53 -17.47
N THR A 172 -13.83 -17.72 -17.67
CA THR A 172 -12.71 -18.02 -18.56
C THR A 172 -11.41 -18.39 -17.83
N VAL A 173 -11.47 -18.49 -16.49
CA VAL A 173 -10.34 -18.93 -15.65
C VAL A 173 -9.81 -20.29 -16.10
N THR A 174 -8.51 -20.37 -16.32
CA THR A 174 -7.75 -21.60 -16.64
C THR A 174 -6.73 -21.90 -15.54
N LEU A 175 -6.20 -23.12 -15.50
CA LEU A 175 -5.07 -23.45 -14.64
C LEU A 175 -3.78 -23.36 -15.45
N LEU A 176 -2.72 -22.78 -14.89
CA LEU A 176 -1.38 -22.84 -15.47
C LEU A 176 -0.41 -23.25 -14.37
N HIS A 177 0.19 -24.44 -14.51
CA HIS A 177 1.10 -25.01 -13.51
C HIS A 177 0.49 -25.07 -12.09
N GLY A 178 -0.81 -25.39 -11.98
CA GLY A 178 -1.49 -25.46 -10.68
C GLY A 178 -1.93 -24.11 -10.10
N GLN A 179 -1.72 -23.00 -10.80
CA GLN A 179 -2.20 -21.67 -10.39
C GLN A 179 -3.40 -21.25 -11.26
N PRO A 180 -4.51 -20.77 -10.68
CA PRO A 180 -5.62 -20.25 -11.45
C PRO A 180 -5.22 -18.92 -12.11
N LEU A 181 -5.50 -18.80 -13.41
CA LEU A 181 -5.18 -17.64 -14.24
C LEU A 181 -6.46 -17.14 -14.91
N GLY A 182 -6.74 -15.86 -14.78
CA GLY A 182 -7.92 -15.22 -15.36
C GLY A 182 -8.03 -13.76 -14.96
N ASP A 183 -9.15 -13.14 -15.31
CA ASP A 183 -9.47 -11.79 -14.84
C ASP A 183 -9.65 -11.81 -13.31
N PRO A 184 -9.09 -10.84 -12.54
CA PRO A 184 -9.21 -10.82 -11.08
C PRO A 184 -10.65 -10.94 -10.55
N LEU A 185 -11.62 -10.42 -11.29
CA LEU A 185 -13.04 -10.54 -10.95
C LEU A 185 -13.52 -12.00 -11.03
N GLU A 186 -13.17 -12.71 -12.11
CA GLU A 186 -13.57 -14.11 -12.31
C GLU A 186 -12.86 -15.05 -11.34
N LEU A 187 -11.58 -14.80 -11.06
CA LEU A 187 -10.83 -15.55 -10.05
C LEU A 187 -11.53 -15.49 -8.70
N LYS A 188 -11.90 -14.30 -8.26
CA LYS A 188 -12.61 -14.09 -6.99
C LYS A 188 -14.01 -14.66 -6.98
N MET A 189 -14.70 -14.62 -8.12
CA MET A 189 -15.99 -15.28 -8.29
C MET A 189 -15.88 -16.78 -8.06
N VAL A 190 -14.96 -17.47 -8.73
CA VAL A 190 -14.77 -18.93 -8.57
C VAL A 190 -14.31 -19.28 -7.16
N GLU A 191 -13.32 -18.56 -6.62
CA GLU A 191 -12.83 -18.73 -5.25
C GLU A 191 -13.97 -18.62 -4.22
N SER A 192 -14.88 -17.65 -4.39
CA SER A 192 -16.00 -17.41 -3.47
C SER A 192 -17.02 -18.56 -3.42
N THR A 193 -17.09 -19.39 -4.45
CA THR A 193 -17.98 -20.57 -4.46
C THR A 193 -17.42 -21.75 -3.66
N GLY A 194 -16.11 -21.75 -3.38
CA GLY A 194 -15.39 -22.88 -2.77
C GLY A 194 -15.18 -24.08 -3.69
N TRP A 195 -15.51 -23.96 -4.99
CA TRP A 195 -15.23 -24.99 -5.98
C TRP A 195 -13.77 -24.92 -6.43
N THR A 196 -13.17 -26.07 -6.73
CA THR A 196 -11.76 -26.15 -7.14
C THR A 196 -11.65 -26.60 -8.58
N LEU A 197 -10.93 -25.81 -9.39
CA LEU A 197 -10.58 -26.17 -10.76
C LEU A 197 -9.40 -27.14 -10.72
N GLN A 198 -9.57 -28.32 -11.31
CA GLN A 198 -8.50 -29.31 -11.45
C GLN A 198 -8.35 -29.67 -12.92
N GLU A 199 -7.14 -29.57 -13.44
CA GLU A 199 -6.79 -30.20 -14.70
C GLU A 199 -6.58 -31.70 -14.45
N PRO A 200 -7.04 -32.58 -15.34
CA PRO A 200 -6.72 -34.00 -15.24
C PRO A 200 -5.19 -34.16 -15.29
N GLU A 201 -4.59 -34.66 -14.21
CA GLU A 201 -3.15 -34.86 -14.12
C GLU A 201 -2.68 -35.78 -15.26
N GLY A 202 -1.86 -35.20 -16.15
CA GLY A 202 -1.15 -35.93 -17.19
C GLY A 202 0.03 -36.69 -16.62
N ASP A 203 -0.20 -37.65 -15.73
CA ASP A 203 0.70 -38.78 -15.64
C ASP A 203 0.32 -39.69 -16.81
N GLY A 204 1.24 -39.91 -17.76
CA GLY A 204 1.02 -40.34 -19.15
C GLY A 204 0.35 -41.72 -19.39
N LYS A 205 -0.76 -42.00 -18.70
CA LYS A 205 -1.61 -43.19 -18.81
C LYS A 205 -3.11 -42.87 -18.81
N VAL A 206 -3.53 -41.61 -18.66
CA VAL A 206 -4.95 -41.22 -18.71
C VAL A 206 -5.12 -39.92 -19.52
N LEU A 207 -4.71 -39.94 -20.79
CA LEU A 207 -5.04 -38.86 -21.74
C LEU A 207 -6.50 -38.92 -22.23
N ASP A 208 -7.28 -39.90 -21.77
CA ASP A 208 -8.60 -40.26 -22.30
C ASP A 208 -9.70 -40.24 -21.24
N ALA A 209 -9.79 -39.19 -20.42
CA ALA A 209 -11.08 -38.85 -19.83
C ALA A 209 -11.98 -38.26 -20.94
N GLU A 210 -12.31 -39.09 -21.95
CA GLU A 210 -13.31 -38.76 -22.95
C GLU A 210 -14.67 -38.91 -22.31
N PHE A 211 -15.44 -37.82 -22.29
CA PHE A 211 -16.82 -37.86 -21.87
C PHE A 211 -17.64 -37.44 -23.08
N GLY A 212 -18.27 -38.43 -23.72
CA GLY A 212 -18.98 -38.24 -24.98
C GLY A 212 -18.08 -37.98 -26.21
N GLY A 213 -16.83 -38.45 -26.22
CA GLY A 213 -15.91 -38.30 -27.36
C GLY A 213 -15.19 -36.95 -27.46
N HIS A 214 -15.23 -36.14 -26.40
CA HIS A 214 -14.53 -34.86 -26.30
C HIS A 214 -13.49 -34.89 -25.19
N ARG A 215 -12.31 -34.31 -25.45
CA ARG A 215 -11.24 -34.16 -24.47
C ARG A 215 -11.65 -33.19 -23.38
N VAL A 216 -11.57 -33.64 -22.13
CA VAL A 216 -11.80 -32.80 -20.95
C VAL A 216 -10.51 -32.06 -20.61
N LEU A 217 -10.56 -30.72 -20.62
CA LEU A 217 -9.41 -29.88 -20.33
C LEU A 217 -9.31 -29.53 -18.84
N ALA A 218 -10.44 -29.33 -18.17
CA ALA A 218 -10.48 -29.10 -16.73
C ALA A 218 -11.84 -29.51 -16.14
N VAL A 219 -11.83 -29.89 -14.86
CA VAL A 219 -13.01 -30.30 -14.10
C VAL A 219 -13.15 -29.42 -12.86
N LEU A 220 -14.35 -28.90 -12.63
CA LEU A 220 -14.66 -28.16 -11.42
C LEU A 220 -15.26 -29.10 -10.39
N LYS A 221 -14.61 -29.24 -9.24
CA LYS A 221 -15.06 -30.10 -8.14
C LYS A 221 -15.70 -29.27 -7.03
N PRO A 222 -16.87 -29.69 -6.51
CA PRO A 222 -17.49 -29.03 -5.37
C PRO A 222 -16.66 -29.21 -4.09
N PRO A 223 -16.81 -28.30 -3.11
CA PRO A 223 -16.17 -28.46 -1.81
C PRO A 223 -16.65 -29.74 -1.12
N ALA A 224 -15.74 -30.46 -0.44
CA ALA A 224 -16.09 -31.64 0.34
C ALA A 224 -17.02 -31.25 1.49
N ARG A 225 -18.34 -31.44 1.30
CA ARG A 225 -19.31 -31.21 2.37
C ARG A 225 -19.01 -32.17 3.51
N GLY A 226 -18.65 -31.64 4.68
CA GLY A 226 -18.59 -32.41 5.91
C GLY A 226 -19.90 -33.18 6.10
N THR A 227 -19.77 -34.44 6.48
CA THR A 227 -20.85 -35.40 6.77
C THR A 227 -21.97 -34.77 7.59
N VAL A 228 -23.09 -34.41 6.95
CA VAL A 228 -24.36 -34.20 7.65
C VAL A 228 -25.06 -35.55 7.69
N SER A 229 -25.01 -36.20 8.86
CA SER A 229 -25.72 -37.43 9.16
C SER A 229 -27.23 -37.20 9.19
N GLY A 230 -27.93 -37.61 8.13
CA GLY A 230 -29.38 -37.70 8.04
C GLY A 230 -29.78 -38.87 7.13
N PRO A 231 -30.87 -39.59 7.41
CA PRO A 231 -31.10 -40.91 6.84
C PRO A 231 -31.42 -40.84 5.36
N SER A 232 -30.83 -41.78 4.63
CA SER A 232 -30.90 -42.01 3.19
C SER A 232 -32.33 -42.12 2.65
N LEU A 233 -32.70 -41.19 1.76
CA LEU A 233 -33.72 -41.40 0.73
C LEU A 233 -33.15 -40.92 -0.61
N ILE A 234 -32.94 -41.92 -1.47
CA ILE A 234 -32.63 -41.93 -2.91
C ILE A 234 -32.82 -40.57 -3.64
N SER A 235 -31.70 -39.98 -4.06
CA SER A 235 -31.48 -39.49 -5.43
C SER A 235 -29.99 -39.18 -5.59
N THR A 236 -29.32 -39.87 -6.50
CA THR A 236 -28.02 -39.46 -7.04
C THR A 236 -28.20 -38.07 -7.65
N ASN A 237 -27.79 -37.03 -6.93
CA ASN A 237 -27.93 -35.66 -7.39
C ASN A 237 -26.94 -35.42 -8.55
N GLN A 238 -27.50 -35.03 -9.68
CA GLN A 238 -26.89 -34.81 -10.99
C GLN A 238 -25.83 -33.67 -11.04
N TRP A 239 -25.34 -33.22 -9.88
CA TRP A 239 -24.60 -31.97 -9.73
C TRP A 239 -23.26 -32.14 -8.98
N ASP A 240 -22.82 -33.39 -8.76
CA ASP A 240 -21.65 -33.70 -7.93
C ASP A 240 -20.30 -33.33 -8.59
N SER A 241 -20.29 -32.99 -9.89
CA SER A 241 -19.14 -32.43 -10.61
C SER A 241 -19.60 -31.81 -11.93
N PHE A 242 -19.05 -30.64 -12.29
CA PHE A 242 -19.26 -30.05 -13.61
C PHE A 242 -18.00 -30.23 -14.46
N VAL A 243 -18.20 -30.82 -15.63
CA VAL A 243 -17.15 -30.94 -16.65
C VAL A 243 -17.33 -29.78 -17.62
N VAL A 244 -16.33 -28.90 -17.67
CA VAL A 244 -16.32 -27.77 -18.62
C VAL A 244 -15.68 -28.25 -19.91
N TYR A 245 -16.47 -28.38 -20.97
CA TYR A 245 -15.97 -28.67 -22.31
C TYR A 245 -15.70 -27.35 -23.02
N VAL A 246 -14.45 -27.11 -23.41
CA VAL A 246 -14.12 -26.03 -24.35
C VAL A 246 -13.82 -26.70 -25.68
N GLN A 247 -14.72 -26.55 -26.65
CA GLN A 247 -14.49 -26.99 -28.01
C GLN A 247 -13.51 -26.01 -28.67
N PRO A 248 -12.29 -26.45 -29.08
CA PRO A 248 -11.41 -25.59 -29.86
C PRO A 248 -12.09 -25.30 -31.22
N ARG A 249 -12.07 -24.03 -31.62
CA ARG A 249 -12.36 -23.65 -33.02
C ARG A 249 -11.13 -23.92 -33.89
#